data_AF-A0A3P7ECC7-F1
#
_entry.id   AF-A0A3P7ECC7-F1
#
_cell.length_a   1.000
_cell.length_b   1.000
_cell.length_c   1.000
_cell.angle_alpha   90.00
_cell.angle_beta   90.00
_cell.angle_gamma   90.00
#
_symmetry.space_group_name_H-M   'P 1'
#
loop_
_entity.id
_entity.type
_entity.pdbx_description
1 polymer ?
#
loop_
_entity_poly.entity_id
_entity_poly.type
_entity_poly.pdbx_seq_one_letter_code
_entity_poly.pdbx_strand_id
1 'polypeptide(L)'
;MRPDDLRQCFIQQKPIGDRLITCIKSNIKCCADSKYGPQIPKQDIRKIVSLTGEKLEEAKYKIIRNPTLQPIQKVLDAVIEIGKCVKDCTMEGGGLEECFERYTCQPCVHVNRMQGTVRRCIKHVGWRRAARELCNCTVEAGWKPVLCGHPTHFNVPNS
;
A
#
# COMPACT_ATOMS: atom_id res chain seq x y z
N MET A 1 -20.40 18.96 -3.67
CA MET A 1 -19.79 17.62 -3.76
C MET A 1 -20.86 16.64 -4.18
N ARG A 2 -20.55 15.75 -5.14
CA ARG A 2 -21.44 14.72 -5.67
C ARG A 2 -20.87 13.35 -5.26
N PRO A 3 -21.41 12.68 -4.22
CA PRO A 3 -20.82 11.48 -3.65
C PRO A 3 -20.64 10.33 -4.65
N ASP A 4 -21.60 10.13 -5.55
CA ASP A 4 -21.52 9.08 -6.57
C ASP A 4 -20.41 9.35 -7.58
N ASP A 5 -20.26 10.59 -8.04
CA ASP A 5 -19.16 10.99 -8.93
C ASP A 5 -17.80 10.80 -8.25
N LEU A 6 -17.69 11.19 -6.97
CA LEU A 6 -16.49 10.98 -6.17
C LEU A 6 -16.15 9.48 -6.05
N ARG A 7 -17.15 8.64 -5.79
CA ARG A 7 -17.00 7.18 -5.73
C ARG A 7 -16.52 6.63 -7.07
N GLN A 8 -17.07 7.11 -8.19
CA GLN A 8 -16.64 6.71 -9.53
C GLN A 8 -15.19 7.10 -9.79
N CYS A 9 -14.72 8.27 -9.33
CA CYS A 9 -13.31 8.64 -9.44
C CYS A 9 -12.38 7.59 -8.84
N PHE A 10 -12.71 7.03 -7.67
CA PHE A 10 -11.91 5.96 -7.05
C PHE A 10 -12.06 4.61 -7.76
N ILE A 11 -13.27 4.26 -8.22
CA ILE A 11 -13.51 3.02 -8.98
C ILE A 11 -12.68 3.02 -10.27
N GLN A 12 -12.60 4.15 -10.98
CA GLN A 12 -11.80 4.30 -12.20
C GLN A 12 -10.29 4.10 -11.95
N GLN A 13 -9.80 4.25 -10.71
CA GLN A 13 -8.40 3.98 -10.36
C GLN A 13 -8.13 2.51 -10.05
N LYS A 14 -9.16 1.65 -9.94
CA LYS A 14 -8.99 0.20 -9.68
C LYS A 14 -7.97 -0.47 -10.63
N PRO A 15 -7.94 -0.21 -11.96
CA PRO A 15 -6.97 -0.82 -12.86
C PRO A 15 -5.51 -0.45 -12.56
N ILE A 16 -5.24 0.69 -11.89
CA ILE A 16 -3.89 1.01 -11.41
C ILE A 16 -3.51 0.09 -10.25
N GLY A 17 -4.44 -0.16 -9.32
CA GLY A 17 -4.27 -1.13 -8.24
C GLY A 17 -4.02 -2.54 -8.77
N ASP A 18 -4.81 -2.99 -9.74
CA ASP A 18 -4.65 -4.32 -10.35
C ASP A 18 -3.31 -4.47 -11.06
N ARG A 19 -2.86 -3.44 -11.79
CA ARG A 19 -1.53 -3.41 -12.41
C ARG A 19 -0.40 -3.41 -11.38
N LEU A 20 -0.57 -2.70 -10.27
CA LEU A 20 0.41 -2.68 -9.18
C LEU A 20 0.55 -4.06 -8.56
N ILE A 21 -0.57 -4.70 -8.23
CA ILE A 21 -0.61 -6.07 -7.69
C ILE A 21 0.02 -7.05 -8.69
N THR A 22 -0.32 -6.94 -9.97
CA THR A 22 0.23 -7.80 -11.03
C THR A 22 1.75 -7.64 -11.13
N CYS A 23 2.25 -6.39 -11.18
CA CYS A 23 3.68 -6.14 -11.19
C CYS A 23 4.38 -6.73 -9.96
N ILE A 24 3.83 -6.54 -8.76
CA ILE A 24 4.42 -7.09 -7.53
C ILE A 24 4.47 -8.62 -7.62
N LYS A 25 3.36 -9.27 -7.99
CA LYS A 25 3.28 -10.73 -8.15
C LYS A 25 4.32 -11.26 -9.14
N SER A 26 4.52 -10.60 -10.28
CA SER A 26 5.48 -11.02 -11.30
C SER A 26 6.94 -10.75 -10.93
N ASN A 27 7.21 -9.87 -9.96
CA ASN A 27 8.58 -9.44 -9.62
C ASN A 27 9.02 -9.85 -8.21
N ILE A 28 8.12 -10.42 -7.40
CA ILE A 28 8.45 -10.94 -6.10
C ILE A 28 8.89 -12.40 -6.24
N LYS A 29 10.20 -12.64 -6.07
CA LYS A 29 10.75 -14.01 -6.02
C LYS A 29 10.46 -14.60 -4.65
N CYS A 30 9.25 -15.12 -4.47
CA CYS A 30 8.79 -15.71 -3.22
C CYS A 30 9.09 -17.20 -3.09
N CYS A 31 9.19 -17.94 -4.21
CA CYS A 31 9.39 -19.38 -4.16
C CYS A 31 10.83 -19.72 -4.54
N ALA A 32 11.34 -20.83 -3.99
CA ALA A 32 12.52 -21.45 -4.55
C ALA A 32 12.18 -22.01 -5.95
N ASP A 33 13.15 -21.96 -6.87
CA ASP A 33 12.95 -22.44 -8.25
C ASP A 33 12.83 -23.97 -8.34
N SER A 34 13.10 -24.69 -7.23
CA SER A 34 12.93 -26.14 -7.14
C SER A 34 12.56 -26.58 -5.72
N LYS A 35 12.01 -27.80 -5.62
CA LYS A 35 11.75 -28.48 -4.33
C LYS A 35 13.03 -28.76 -3.52
N TYR A 36 14.19 -28.76 -4.19
CA TYR A 36 15.51 -28.96 -3.58
C TYR A 36 16.26 -27.63 -3.38
N GLY A 37 15.58 -26.50 -3.55
CA GLY A 37 16.15 -25.19 -3.30
C GLY A 37 16.51 -24.97 -1.83
N PRO A 38 17.19 -23.85 -1.51
CA PRO A 38 17.56 -23.56 -0.13
C PRO A 38 16.32 -23.50 0.76
N GLN A 39 16.42 -24.05 1.97
CA GLN A 39 15.36 -23.95 2.96
C GLN A 39 15.12 -22.47 3.29
N ILE A 40 13.90 -22.00 3.07
CA ILE A 40 13.52 -20.62 3.37
C ILE A 40 13.27 -20.54 4.89
N PRO A 41 13.96 -19.63 5.61
CA PRO A 41 13.74 -19.48 7.05
C PRO A 41 12.32 -19.00 7.31
N LYS A 42 11.61 -19.67 8.22
CA LYS A 42 10.26 -19.28 8.60
C LYS A 42 10.27 -17.83 9.11
N GLN A 43 9.37 -17.02 8.56
CA GLN A 43 9.14 -15.65 8.99
C GLN A 43 7.89 -15.60 9.87
N ASP A 44 7.99 -14.84 10.96
CA ASP A 44 6.83 -14.44 11.75
C ASP A 44 6.11 -13.30 11.01
N ILE A 45 5.11 -13.68 10.23
CA ILE A 45 4.34 -12.75 9.40
C ILE A 45 3.53 -11.80 10.28
N ARG A 46 3.05 -12.26 11.44
CA ARG A 46 2.35 -11.40 12.41
C ARG A 46 3.26 -10.28 12.90
N LYS A 47 4.51 -10.59 13.21
CA LYS A 47 5.52 -9.60 13.58
C LYS A 47 5.80 -8.62 12.45
N ILE A 48 5.94 -9.09 11.20
CA ILE A 48 6.14 -8.20 10.03
C ILE A 48 4.94 -7.24 9.86
N VAL A 49 3.72 -7.76 9.94
CA VAL A 49 2.48 -6.99 9.81
C VAL A 49 2.36 -5.98 10.95
N SER A 50 2.66 -6.38 12.18
CA SER A 50 2.61 -5.51 13.36
C SER A 50 3.62 -4.37 13.29
N LEU A 51 4.89 -4.67 12.96
CA LEU A 51 5.94 -3.67 12.74
C LEU A 51 5.59 -2.70 11.60
N THR A 52 4.90 -3.19 10.56
CA THR A 52 4.43 -2.33 9.46
C THR A 52 3.34 -1.36 9.94
N GLY A 53 2.44 -1.82 10.81
CA GLY A 53 1.42 -0.98 11.44
C GLY A 53 2.02 0.11 12.36
N GLU A 54 3.02 -0.23 13.16
CA GLU A 54 3.73 0.73 14.00
C GLU A 54 4.39 1.84 13.18
N LYS A 55 5.06 1.49 12.07
CA LYS A 55 5.65 2.47 11.14
C LYS A 55 4.61 3.40 10.52
N LEU A 56 3.41 2.90 10.26
CA LEU A 56 2.32 3.71 9.72
C LEU A 56 1.84 4.74 10.76
N GLU A 57 1.75 4.35 12.03
CA GLU A 57 1.43 5.25 13.14
C GLU A 57 2.53 6.29 13.39
N GLU A 58 3.81 5.89 13.32
CA GLU A 58 4.93 6.85 13.39
C GLU A 58 4.90 7.87 12.25
N ALA A 59 4.58 7.43 11.03
CA ALA A 59 4.42 8.31 9.88
C ALA A 59 3.29 9.33 10.11
N LYS A 60 2.18 8.89 10.73
CA LYS A 60 1.08 9.78 11.14
C LYS A 60 1.56 10.87 12.09
N TYR A 61 2.30 10.52 13.14
CA TYR A 61 2.84 11.50 14.10
C TYR A 61 3.73 12.56 13.44
N LYS A 62 4.57 12.16 12.48
CA LYS A 62 5.40 13.09 11.70
C LYS A 62 4.57 14.05 10.85
N ILE A 63 3.43 13.60 10.34
CA ILE A 63 2.54 14.40 9.48
C ILE A 63 1.71 15.38 10.31
N ILE A 64 1.13 14.96 11.44
CA ILE A 64 0.34 15.83 12.34
C ILE A 64 1.17 17.04 12.81
N ARG A 65 2.48 16.83 13.03
CA ARG A 65 3.40 17.90 13.46
C ARG A 65 3.86 18.83 12.34
N ASN A 66 3.56 18.54 11.07
CA ASN A 66 3.97 19.36 9.95
C ASN A 66 2.79 20.23 9.47
N PRO A 67 2.79 21.56 9.72
CA PRO A 67 1.71 22.46 9.33
C PRO A 67 1.41 22.42 7.83
N THR A 68 2.44 22.22 7.01
CA THR A 68 2.33 22.13 5.54
C THR A 68 1.53 20.90 5.08
N LEU A 69 1.40 19.88 5.93
CA LEU A 69 0.66 18.66 5.65
C LEU A 69 -0.72 18.61 6.33
N GLN A 70 -1.08 19.59 7.15
CA GLN A 70 -2.41 19.67 7.77
C GLN A 70 -3.57 19.55 6.76
N PRO A 71 -3.50 20.13 5.55
CA PRO A 71 -4.60 19.97 4.59
C PRO A 71 -4.91 18.51 4.28
N ILE A 72 -3.88 17.68 4.10
CA ILE A 72 -4.06 16.27 3.74
C ILE A 72 -4.35 15.36 4.94
N GLN A 73 -4.43 15.89 6.17
CA GLN A 73 -4.59 15.09 7.38
C GLN A 73 -5.81 14.16 7.33
N LYS A 74 -6.98 14.68 6.89
CA LYS A 74 -8.20 13.85 6.78
C LYS A 74 -8.07 12.71 5.77
N VAL A 75 -7.35 12.94 4.68
CA VAL A 75 -7.07 11.89 3.67
C VAL A 75 -6.14 10.85 4.27
N LEU A 76 -5.13 11.29 5.03
CA LEU A 76 -4.21 10.39 5.71
C LEU A 76 -4.89 9.54 6.78
N ASP A 77 -5.75 10.13 7.62
CA ASP A 77 -6.48 9.41 8.66
C ASP A 77 -7.32 8.28 8.04
N ALA A 78 -8.02 8.56 6.94
CA ALA A 78 -8.76 7.54 6.19
C ALA A 78 -7.84 6.44 5.62
N VAL A 79 -6.67 6.79 5.08
CA VAL A 79 -5.68 5.80 4.58
C VAL A 79 -5.16 4.92 5.73
N ILE A 80 -4.97 5.48 6.92
CA ILE A 80 -4.51 4.75 8.10
C ILE A 80 -5.60 3.81 8.62
N GLU A 81 -6.86 4.25 8.65
CA GLU A 81 -7.99 3.38 8.99
C GLU A 81 -8.14 2.21 8.01
N ILE A 82 -7.99 2.46 6.71
CA ILE A 82 -7.95 1.38 5.71
C ILE A 82 -6.78 0.44 6.00
N GLY A 83 -5.59 0.98 6.32
CA GLY A 83 -4.42 0.20 6.68
C GLY A 83 -4.64 -0.69 7.91
N LYS A 84 -5.34 -0.18 8.93
CA LYS A 84 -5.74 -0.95 10.12
C LYS A 84 -6.72 -2.05 9.75
N CYS A 85 -7.77 -1.73 8.98
CA CYS A 85 -8.72 -2.72 8.50
C CYS A 85 -8.04 -3.87 7.73
N VAL A 86 -7.07 -3.55 6.86
CA VAL A 86 -6.28 -4.56 6.14
C VAL A 86 -5.41 -5.38 7.09
N LYS A 87 -4.73 -4.73 8.05
CA LYS A 87 -3.95 -5.40 9.09
C LYS A 87 -4.83 -6.38 9.88
N ASP A 88 -5.95 -5.90 10.40
CA ASP A 88 -6.84 -6.67 11.26
C ASP A 88 -7.45 -7.83 10.46
N CYS A 89 -7.93 -7.60 9.24
CA CYS A 89 -8.37 -8.67 8.32
C CYS A 89 -7.27 -9.72 8.06
N THR A 90 -6.01 -9.30 7.99
CA THR A 90 -4.86 -10.21 7.82
C THR A 90 -4.57 -11.02 9.09
N MET A 91 -4.88 -10.46 10.27
CA MET A 91 -4.53 -11.00 11.59
C MET A 91 -5.67 -11.78 12.27
N GLU A 92 -6.92 -11.42 11.97
CA GLU A 92 -8.17 -11.94 12.58
C GLU A 92 -8.65 -13.26 11.93
N GLY A 93 -7.99 -13.72 10.88
CA GLY A 93 -8.18 -15.07 10.36
C GLY A 93 -7.02 -15.97 10.76
N GLY A 94 -7.28 -17.26 10.99
CA GLY A 94 -6.23 -18.27 10.93
C GLY A 94 -5.46 -18.20 9.59
N GLY A 95 -6.16 -17.86 8.50
CA GLY A 95 -5.69 -17.07 7.37
C GLY A 95 -4.25 -17.30 6.90
N LEU A 96 -3.37 -16.31 7.11
CA LEU A 96 -2.01 -16.40 6.58
C LEU A 96 -1.17 -17.46 7.30
N GLU A 97 -1.26 -17.53 8.62
CA GLU A 97 -0.48 -18.48 9.40
C GLU A 97 -0.96 -19.90 9.13
N GLU A 98 -2.26 -20.18 9.20
CA GLU A 98 -2.84 -21.46 8.81
C GLU A 98 -2.50 -21.83 7.36
N CYS A 99 -2.54 -20.87 6.42
CA CYS A 99 -2.13 -21.14 5.04
C CYS A 99 -0.70 -21.67 5.00
N PHE A 100 0.24 -21.06 5.72
CA PHE A 100 1.65 -21.44 5.61
C PHE A 100 2.07 -22.57 6.54
N GLU A 101 1.47 -22.68 7.72
CA GLU A 101 1.66 -23.78 8.65
C GLU A 101 1.15 -25.09 8.04
N ARG A 102 -0.05 -25.06 7.44
CA ARG A 102 -0.65 -26.24 6.80
C ARG A 102 0.22 -26.78 5.67
N TYR A 103 0.83 -25.92 4.86
CA TYR A 103 1.69 -26.34 3.76
C TYR A 103 3.16 -26.45 4.13
N THR A 104 3.53 -26.15 5.38
CA THR A 104 4.92 -26.07 5.86
C THR A 104 5.84 -25.22 4.95
N CYS A 105 5.24 -24.31 4.20
CA CYS A 105 5.87 -23.54 3.13
C CYS A 105 5.47 -22.09 3.30
N GLN A 106 6.45 -21.20 3.32
CA GLN A 106 6.24 -19.76 3.35
C GLN A 106 6.91 -19.12 2.13
N PRO A 107 6.34 -18.05 1.57
CA PRO A 107 7.04 -17.24 0.61
C PRO A 107 8.32 -16.67 1.26
N CYS A 108 9.43 -16.75 0.54
CA CYS A 108 10.66 -16.04 0.86
C CYS A 108 10.44 -14.53 0.72
N VAL A 109 9.97 -13.91 1.80
CA VAL A 109 9.77 -12.46 1.86
C VAL A 109 11.00 -11.81 2.50
N HIS A 110 11.99 -11.47 1.68
CA HIS A 110 13.01 -10.53 2.11
C HIS A 110 12.41 -9.12 2.12
N VAL A 111 12.12 -8.57 3.31
CA VAL A 111 11.47 -7.25 3.48
C VAL A 111 12.12 -6.18 2.60
N ASN A 112 13.46 -6.09 2.57
CA ASN A 112 14.18 -5.11 1.75
C ASN A 112 13.98 -5.33 0.24
N ARG A 113 13.95 -6.58 -0.22
CA ARG A 113 13.68 -6.91 -1.64
C ARG A 113 12.24 -6.61 -1.99
N MET A 114 11.30 -6.94 -1.10
CA MET A 114 9.88 -6.64 -1.26
C MET A 114 9.66 -5.13 -1.37
N GLN A 115 10.21 -4.34 -0.46
CA GLN A 115 10.16 -2.88 -0.52
C GLN A 115 10.77 -2.34 -1.82
N GLY A 116 11.92 -2.85 -2.24
CA GLY A 116 12.54 -2.50 -3.52
C GLY A 116 11.64 -2.81 -4.73
N THR A 117 11.00 -3.98 -4.74
CA THR A 117 10.04 -4.39 -5.78
C THR A 117 8.80 -3.51 -5.78
N VAL A 118 8.19 -3.26 -4.61
CA VAL A 118 7.03 -2.37 -4.49
C VAL A 118 7.37 -0.98 -5.02
N ARG A 119 8.51 -0.41 -4.64
CA ARG A 119 8.97 0.90 -5.15
C ARG A 119 9.13 0.91 -6.67
N ARG A 120 9.74 -0.12 -7.25
CA ARG A 120 9.87 -0.24 -8.72
C ARG A 120 8.51 -0.36 -9.40
N CYS A 121 7.62 -1.19 -8.86
CA CYS A 121 6.29 -1.39 -9.43
C CYS A 121 5.42 -0.13 -9.34
N ILE A 122 5.45 0.59 -8.22
CA ILE A 122 4.78 1.90 -8.09
C ILE A 122 5.25 2.83 -9.20
N LYS A 123 6.57 2.97 -9.42
CA LYS A 123 7.13 3.79 -10.51
C LYS A 123 6.64 3.34 -11.89
N HIS A 124 6.51 2.03 -12.12
CA HIS A 124 6.15 1.46 -13.42
C HIS A 124 4.66 1.63 -13.79
N VAL A 125 3.74 1.60 -12.82
CA VAL A 125 2.29 1.67 -13.11
C VAL A 125 1.79 3.08 -13.46
N GLY A 126 2.68 4.07 -13.59
CA GLY A 126 2.30 5.44 -13.91
C GLY A 126 1.54 6.14 -12.78
N TRP A 127 1.82 5.81 -11.53
CA TRP A 127 1.07 6.28 -10.35
C TRP A 127 0.92 7.80 -10.28
N ARG A 128 1.91 8.57 -10.74
CA ARG A 128 1.84 10.06 -10.76
C ARG A 128 0.75 10.57 -11.70
N ARG A 129 0.60 9.93 -12.86
CA ARG A 129 -0.45 10.26 -13.82
C ARG A 129 -1.82 9.91 -13.24
N ALA A 130 -1.94 8.71 -12.68
CA ALA A 130 -3.16 8.26 -11.99
C ALA A 130 -3.57 9.19 -10.84
N ALA A 131 -2.62 9.63 -10.01
CA ALA A 131 -2.88 10.59 -8.93
C ALA A 131 -3.39 11.94 -9.46
N ARG A 132 -2.86 12.41 -10.60
CA ARG A 132 -3.33 13.64 -11.26
C ARG A 132 -4.75 13.48 -11.83
N GLU A 133 -5.02 12.35 -12.49
CA GLU A 133 -6.34 12.03 -13.06
C GLU A 133 -7.39 11.90 -11.94
N LEU A 134 -7.05 11.19 -10.85
CA LEU A 134 -7.89 11.08 -9.66
C LEU A 134 -8.17 12.46 -9.06
N CYS A 135 -7.15 13.29 -8.89
CA CYS A 135 -7.33 14.65 -8.37
C CYS A 135 -8.31 15.45 -9.24
N ASN A 136 -8.06 15.54 -10.54
CA ASN A 136 -8.91 16.30 -11.46
C ASN A 136 -10.37 15.82 -11.36
N CYS A 137 -10.58 14.50 -11.40
CA CYS A 137 -11.90 13.91 -11.24
C CYS A 137 -12.55 14.30 -9.89
N THR A 138 -11.81 14.21 -8.79
CA THR A 138 -12.36 14.57 -7.46
C THR A 138 -12.75 16.05 -7.39
N VAL A 139 -11.92 16.95 -7.96
CA VAL A 139 -12.20 18.38 -8.00
C VAL A 139 -13.45 18.66 -8.84
N GLU A 140 -13.58 18.02 -10.00
CA GLU A 140 -14.79 18.09 -10.83
C GLU A 140 -16.03 17.56 -10.09
N ALA A 141 -15.90 16.48 -9.32
CA ALA A 141 -16.96 15.98 -8.43
C ALA A 141 -17.30 16.93 -7.26
N GLY A 142 -16.61 18.06 -7.14
CA GLY A 142 -16.84 19.11 -6.15
C GLY A 142 -16.02 18.95 -4.87
N TRP A 143 -14.90 18.23 -4.93
CA TRP A 143 -13.89 18.18 -3.87
C TRP A 143 -12.99 19.42 -3.91
N LYS A 144 -12.43 19.83 -2.76
CA LYS A 144 -11.59 21.04 -2.70
C LYS A 144 -10.16 20.74 -3.20
N PRO A 145 -9.61 21.55 -4.14
CA PRO A 145 -8.32 21.29 -4.78
C PRO A 145 -7.12 21.36 -3.85
N VAL A 146 -7.22 22.08 -2.72
CA VAL A 146 -6.15 22.18 -1.69
C VAL A 146 -5.74 20.81 -1.11
N LEU A 147 -6.60 19.79 -1.26
CA LEU A 147 -6.33 18.43 -0.80
C LEU A 147 -5.58 17.58 -1.83
N CYS A 148 -5.59 18.00 -3.09
CA CYS A 148 -4.70 17.45 -4.10
C CYS A 148 -3.32 18.09 -3.90
N GLY A 149 -2.49 17.52 -3.03
CA GLY A 149 -1.09 17.90 -2.98
C GLY A 149 -0.50 17.93 -4.39
N HIS A 150 0.34 18.93 -4.69
CA HIS A 150 1.06 18.98 -5.96
C HIS A 150 1.73 17.60 -6.19
N PRO A 151 1.79 17.03 -7.41
CA PRO A 151 2.34 15.68 -7.62
C PRO A 151 3.76 15.46 -7.06
N THR A 152 4.50 16.53 -6.79
CA THR A 152 5.80 16.54 -6.12
C THR A 152 5.72 16.23 -4.61
N HIS A 153 4.62 16.53 -3.93
CA HIS A 153 4.40 16.21 -2.52
C HIS A 153 4.18 14.71 -2.27
N PHE A 154 3.78 13.96 -3.30
CA PHE A 154 3.71 12.51 -3.24
C PHE A 154 5.07 11.84 -3.54
N ASN A 155 6.18 12.51 -3.24
CA ASN A 155 7.47 11.84 -3.21
C ASN A 155 7.45 10.79 -2.11
N VAL A 156 7.20 9.53 -2.50
CA VAL A 156 7.46 8.37 -1.68
C VAL A 156 8.92 8.49 -1.23
N PRO A 157 9.20 8.61 0.08
CA PRO A 157 10.55 8.83 0.57
C PRO A 157 11.49 7.73 0.05
N ASN A 158 12.61 8.14 -0.53
CA ASN A 158 13.79 7.28 -0.62
C ASN A 158 14.35 7.15 0.81
N SER A 159 13.74 6.31 1.64
CA SER A 159 14.28 5.97 2.97
C SER A 159 14.34 4.46 3.10
#